data_AF-A0A1V9ZGS2-F1
#
_entry.id   AF-A0A1V9ZGS2-F1
#
_cell.length_a   1.000
_cell.length_b   1.000
_cell.length_c   1.000
_cell.angle_alpha   90.00
_cell.angle_beta   90.00
_cell.angle_gamma   90.00
#
_symmetry.space_group_name_H-M   'P 1'
#
loop_
_entity.id
_entity.type
_entity.pdbx_description
1 polymer ?
#
loop_
_entity_poly.entity_id
_entity_poly.type
_entity_poly.pdbx_seq_one_letter_code
_entity_poly.pdbx_strand_id
1 'polypeptide(L)'
;MPHASVQPPPVEVVFLGTSSMMSSATRNVSGIGVTISGECWIFDAGEGVGQQLSKAALLLSAVSRIFVTHMHGDHVFGLMGLLLSVGNTGVARDIQVVGPPGLRRYLRRNFADSQSNMRCRYRVDELWRATSDELPCDYALLPFEQSGQNIFPASDVWHVPGSDHTPFRVLAASLRHTLEPCFGFVVQEQDYRGRVQLTPALKARLLAADNAAALRQTYGFENPLQVLSMIQNGATIELPDGQLCGDDIMGPTRHGRRLVVLGDTCDSRAMAAIAVGADLLVHECTNAYIASLDAATSPEEVEARTYVHGHSTPATAGKFASAIAASRLVLTHFSRRYRDDHSDEMDHVMASMKAQCREHYTIGPIDCAHDLQHIRVPVRDEGQRDLAAEGHVAARLAGKAADEAKAAAKVFFDTHTESTDGFTAHAKRLLH
;
A
#
# COMPACT_ATOMS: atom_id res chain seq x y z
N MET A 1 -27.82 -4.71 10.28
CA MET A 1 -26.44 -4.38 9.90
C MET A 1 -26.31 -2.87 9.96
N PRO A 2 -25.41 -2.28 10.76
CA PRO A 2 -25.31 -0.83 10.85
C PRO A 2 -24.90 -0.29 9.48
N HIS A 3 -25.66 0.70 9.01
CA HIS A 3 -25.53 1.32 7.70
C HIS A 3 -24.09 1.75 7.45
N ALA A 4 -23.48 1.22 6.38
CA ALA A 4 -22.21 1.72 5.87
C ALA A 4 -22.31 3.25 5.72
N SER A 5 -21.34 3.97 6.27
CA SER A 5 -21.30 5.42 6.18
C SER A 5 -21.45 5.85 4.72
N VAL A 6 -22.44 6.70 4.42
CA VAL A 6 -22.68 7.23 3.07
C VAL A 6 -21.46 8.01 2.55
N GLN A 7 -20.62 8.50 3.48
CA GLN A 7 -19.36 9.14 3.17
C GLN A 7 -18.16 8.20 3.47
N PRO A 8 -17.23 8.09 2.52
CA PRO A 8 -15.97 7.38 2.72
C PRO A 8 -15.11 8.14 3.74
N PRO A 9 -14.42 7.45 4.66
CA PRO A 9 -13.54 8.08 5.64
C PRO A 9 -12.38 8.82 4.96
N PRO A 10 -11.77 9.85 5.57
CA PRO A 10 -10.52 10.39 5.06
C PRO A 10 -9.43 9.30 5.10
N VAL A 11 -8.59 9.28 4.06
CA VAL A 11 -7.38 8.44 3.98
C VAL A 11 -6.21 9.35 3.69
N GLU A 12 -5.17 9.23 4.50
CA GLU A 12 -3.93 9.99 4.35
C GLU A 12 -2.74 9.08 4.58
N VAL A 13 -1.70 9.27 3.78
CA VAL A 13 -0.42 8.58 3.87
C VAL A 13 0.63 9.57 4.35
N VAL A 14 1.42 9.16 5.33
CA VAL A 14 2.45 9.96 5.98
C VAL A 14 3.77 9.22 5.91
N PHE A 15 4.78 9.84 5.32
CA PHE A 15 6.10 9.21 5.20
C PHE A 15 6.89 9.48 6.48
N LEU A 16 7.12 8.46 7.30
CA LEU A 16 7.84 8.59 8.58
C LEU A 16 9.36 8.47 8.38
N GLY A 17 9.78 7.78 7.33
CA GLY A 17 11.15 7.75 6.87
C GLY A 17 11.23 7.29 5.42
N THR A 18 12.22 7.81 4.71
CA THR A 18 12.32 7.74 3.25
C THR A 18 13.71 7.39 2.73
N SER A 19 14.68 7.11 3.62
CA SER A 19 16.03 6.70 3.24
C SER A 19 16.18 5.19 3.22
N SER A 20 17.02 4.69 2.32
CA SER A 20 17.42 3.28 2.27
C SER A 20 18.57 2.98 3.21
N MET A 21 18.56 1.81 3.87
CA MET A 21 19.64 1.21 4.66
C MET A 21 20.04 1.96 5.95
N MET A 22 20.25 3.28 5.88
CA MET A 22 20.74 4.10 6.99
C MET A 22 20.04 5.45 7.01
N SER A 23 19.80 5.98 8.20
CA SER A 23 19.28 7.34 8.35
C SER A 23 20.34 8.40 8.03
N SER A 24 19.86 9.59 7.68
CA SER A 24 20.64 10.82 7.56
C SER A 24 20.13 11.87 8.53
N ALA A 25 20.70 13.07 8.48
CA ALA A 25 20.22 14.19 9.30
C ALA A 25 18.79 14.63 8.90
N THR A 26 18.37 14.36 7.66
CA THR A 26 17.09 14.82 7.12
C THR A 26 16.12 13.70 6.75
N ARG A 27 16.59 12.46 6.56
CA ARG A 27 15.76 11.31 6.21
C ARG A 27 15.99 10.14 7.16
N ASN A 28 14.93 9.67 7.79
CA ASN A 28 14.94 8.45 8.59
C ASN A 28 14.84 7.22 7.67
N VAL A 29 15.17 6.04 8.22
CA VAL A 29 14.93 4.76 7.55
C VAL A 29 13.43 4.43 7.44
N SER A 30 13.10 3.46 6.60
CA SER A 30 11.76 3.15 6.12
C SER A 30 10.68 3.07 7.20
N GLY A 31 9.62 3.83 6.96
CA GLY A 31 8.38 3.73 7.71
C GLY A 31 7.31 4.63 7.10
N ILE A 32 6.09 4.12 6.97
CA ILE A 32 4.96 4.84 6.39
C ILE A 32 3.75 4.68 7.31
N GLY A 33 3.15 5.78 7.74
CA GLY A 33 1.88 5.79 8.45
C GLY A 33 0.72 5.99 7.48
N VAL A 34 -0.36 5.24 7.65
CA VAL A 34 -1.60 5.39 6.88
C VAL A 34 -2.74 5.60 7.86
N THR A 35 -3.38 6.76 7.82
CA THR A 35 -4.51 7.08 8.68
C THR A 35 -5.81 6.75 7.98
N ILE A 36 -6.62 5.91 8.62
CA ILE A 36 -7.86 5.37 8.06
C ILE A 36 -8.88 5.22 9.18
N SER A 37 -10.06 5.83 9.03
CA SER A 37 -11.18 5.65 9.98
C SER A 37 -10.81 5.88 11.46
N GLY A 38 -9.90 6.83 11.73
CA GLY A 38 -9.40 7.11 13.08
C GLY A 38 -8.36 6.13 13.61
N GLU A 39 -7.96 5.13 12.82
CA GLU A 39 -6.82 4.26 13.08
C GLU A 39 -5.57 4.74 12.33
N CYS A 40 -4.42 4.29 12.81
CA CYS A 40 -3.13 4.44 12.14
C CYS A 40 -2.55 3.06 11.85
N TRP A 41 -2.27 2.79 10.59
CA TRP A 41 -1.60 1.57 10.14
C TRP A 41 -0.17 1.91 9.73
N ILE A 42 0.79 1.10 10.14
CA ILE A 42 2.21 1.34 9.85
C ILE A 42 2.70 0.33 8.83
N PHE A 43 3.42 0.77 7.81
CA PHE A 43 4.14 -0.07 6.86
C PHE A 43 5.63 0.16 7.06
N ASP A 44 6.33 -0.89 7.47
CA ASP A 44 7.69 -0.91 7.98
C ASP A 44 7.92 -0.01 9.20
N ALA A 45 8.83 -0.47 10.06
CA ALA A 45 9.18 0.17 11.32
C ALA A 45 10.70 0.12 11.51
N GLY A 46 11.42 0.80 10.62
CA GLY A 46 12.84 1.06 10.78
C GLY A 46 13.15 1.81 12.08
N GLU A 47 14.43 1.82 12.46
CA GLU A 47 14.89 2.57 13.64
C GLU A 47 14.39 4.03 13.59
N GLY A 48 13.91 4.56 14.72
CA GLY A 48 13.43 5.94 14.81
C GLY A 48 11.98 6.18 14.35
N VAL A 49 11.31 5.23 13.70
CA VAL A 49 9.92 5.40 13.20
C VAL A 49 8.94 5.81 14.30
N GLY A 50 9.07 5.27 15.52
CA GLY A 50 8.23 5.68 16.66
C GLY A 50 8.39 7.15 17.06
N GLN A 51 9.60 7.71 16.93
CA GLN A 51 9.85 9.13 17.16
C GLN A 51 9.28 9.98 16.02
N GLN A 52 9.47 9.53 14.77
CA GLN A 52 8.93 10.19 13.58
C GLN A 52 7.40 10.26 13.60
N LEU A 53 6.73 9.20 14.07
CA LEU A 53 5.28 9.16 14.25
C LEU A 53 4.80 10.30 15.17
N SER A 54 5.51 10.53 16.28
CA SER A 54 5.20 11.62 17.21
C SER A 54 5.41 13.00 16.58
N LYS A 55 6.47 13.17 15.77
CA LYS A 55 6.74 14.42 15.03
C LYS A 55 5.69 14.69 13.94
N ALA A 56 5.14 13.65 13.34
CA ALA A 56 4.10 13.72 12.32
C ALA A 56 2.68 14.02 12.87
N ALA A 57 2.56 14.35 14.16
CA ALA A 57 1.28 14.56 14.85
C ALA A 57 0.31 13.35 14.74
N LEU A 58 0.84 12.15 14.50
CA LEU A 58 0.07 10.92 14.55
C LEU A 58 -0.02 10.44 16.00
N LEU A 59 -1.18 9.90 16.38
CA LEU A 59 -1.37 9.38 17.74
C LEU A 59 -0.83 7.96 17.83
N LEU A 60 0.14 7.74 18.73
CA LEU A 60 0.61 6.39 19.07
C LEU A 60 -0.55 5.48 19.50
N SER A 61 -1.52 6.01 20.23
CA SER A 61 -2.70 5.27 20.68
C SER A 61 -3.62 4.87 19.53
N ALA A 62 -3.52 5.50 18.35
CA ALA A 62 -4.29 5.16 17.15
C ALA A 62 -3.67 3.99 16.36
N VAL A 63 -2.41 3.62 16.62
CA VAL A 63 -1.74 2.50 15.94
C VAL A 63 -2.45 1.19 16.28
N SER A 64 -2.98 0.52 15.25
CA SER A 64 -3.73 -0.74 15.38
C SER A 64 -3.12 -1.89 14.58
N ARG A 65 -2.44 -1.59 13.47
CA ARG A 65 -1.85 -2.58 12.56
C ARG A 65 -0.47 -2.15 12.09
N ILE A 66 0.45 -3.10 12.02
CA ILE A 66 1.80 -2.90 11.52
C ILE A 66 2.08 -3.98 10.47
N PHE A 67 2.52 -3.59 9.30
CA PHE A 67 2.87 -4.45 8.18
C PHE A 67 4.36 -4.34 7.92
N VAL A 68 5.07 -5.45 7.96
CA VAL A 68 6.50 -5.55 7.69
C VAL A 68 6.66 -6.17 6.30
N THR A 69 7.36 -5.48 5.41
CA THR A 69 7.60 -5.92 4.04
C THR A 69 8.64 -7.04 4.00
N HIS A 70 9.74 -6.89 4.73
CA HIS A 70 10.82 -7.87 4.86
C HIS A 70 11.66 -7.64 6.12
N MET A 71 12.60 -8.54 6.42
CA MET A 71 13.33 -8.57 7.70
C MET A 71 14.66 -7.79 7.71
N HIS A 72 14.93 -6.91 6.75
CA HIS A 72 16.10 -6.03 6.85
C HIS A 72 15.98 -5.04 8.00
N GLY A 73 17.12 -4.69 8.58
CA GLY A 73 17.20 -3.93 9.83
C GLY A 73 16.55 -2.55 9.73
N ASP A 74 16.72 -1.86 8.61
CA ASP A 74 16.14 -0.56 8.31
C ASP A 74 14.62 -0.60 8.10
N HIS A 75 13.99 -1.79 8.12
CA HIS A 75 12.54 -1.98 8.12
C HIS A 75 11.99 -2.53 9.44
N VAL A 76 12.83 -3.09 10.34
CA VAL A 76 12.35 -3.79 11.55
C VAL A 76 13.01 -3.41 12.88
N PHE A 77 14.15 -2.71 12.88
CA PHE A 77 14.88 -2.40 14.12
C PHE A 77 14.13 -1.44 15.05
N GLY A 78 13.24 -0.59 14.52
CA GLY A 78 12.38 0.27 15.33
C GLY A 78 11.12 -0.42 15.86
N LEU A 79 10.78 -1.61 15.36
CA LEU A 79 9.51 -2.28 15.63
C LEU A 79 9.27 -2.53 17.12
N MET A 80 10.30 -3.00 17.85
CA MET A 80 10.18 -3.24 19.29
C MET A 80 9.91 -1.95 20.08
N GLY A 81 10.68 -0.89 19.80
CA GLY A 81 10.53 0.40 20.46
C GLY A 81 9.18 1.05 20.15
N LEU A 82 8.70 0.91 18.91
CA LEU A 82 7.36 1.33 18.50
C LEU A 82 6.28 0.59 19.29
N LEU A 83 6.33 -0.75 19.33
CA LEU A 83 5.35 -1.57 20.07
C LEU A 83 5.34 -1.24 21.56
N LEU A 84 6.50 -1.03 22.18
CA LEU A 84 6.57 -0.60 23.59
C LEU A 84 5.95 0.78 23.80
N SER A 85 6.21 1.71 22.90
CA SER A 85 5.65 3.06 22.98
C SER A 85 4.13 3.05 22.83
N VAL A 86 3.61 2.35 21.81
CA VAL A 86 2.17 2.17 21.60
C VAL A 86 1.52 1.45 22.78
N GLY A 87 2.15 0.36 23.24
CA GLY A 87 1.65 -0.49 24.32
C GLY A 87 1.59 0.16 25.70
N ASN A 88 2.23 1.31 25.87
CA ASN A 88 2.25 2.08 27.12
C ASN A 88 1.49 3.41 27.04
N THR A 89 0.73 3.66 25.96
CA THR A 89 -0.14 4.85 25.83
C THR A 89 -1.35 4.86 26.79
N GLY A 90 -1.57 3.79 27.55
CA GLY A 90 -2.63 3.67 28.55
C GLY A 90 -3.99 3.20 28.00
N VAL A 91 -4.13 3.06 26.68
CA VAL A 91 -5.33 2.52 26.03
C VAL A 91 -5.11 1.04 25.71
N ALA A 92 -5.77 0.15 26.43
CA ALA A 92 -5.68 -1.28 26.14
C ALA A 92 -6.30 -1.59 24.77
N ARG A 93 -5.48 -2.09 23.84
CA ARG A 93 -5.93 -2.54 22.53
C ARG A 93 -5.07 -3.66 21.99
N ASP A 94 -5.62 -4.34 20.99
CA ASP A 94 -4.93 -5.42 20.29
C ASP A 94 -4.23 -4.86 19.05
N ILE A 95 -2.92 -5.09 18.95
CA ILE A 95 -2.10 -4.67 17.82
C ILE A 95 -1.84 -5.88 16.93
N GLN A 96 -2.20 -5.80 15.65
CA GLN A 96 -1.86 -6.82 14.69
C GLN A 96 -0.55 -6.47 13.99
N VAL A 97 0.44 -7.35 14.07
CA VAL A 97 1.67 -7.26 13.31
C VAL A 97 1.63 -8.32 12.21
N VAL A 98 1.89 -7.94 10.97
CA VAL A 98 1.83 -8.82 9.79
C VAL A 98 3.15 -8.76 9.06
N GLY A 99 3.71 -9.88 8.63
CA GLY A 99 4.96 -9.85 7.85
C GLY A 99 5.54 -11.23 7.54
N PRO A 100 6.84 -11.29 7.19
CA PRO A 100 7.51 -12.53 6.84
C PRO A 100 7.53 -13.60 7.94
N PRO A 101 7.65 -14.89 7.59
CA PRO A 101 8.03 -15.93 8.53
C PRO A 101 9.32 -15.56 9.27
N GLY A 102 9.36 -15.81 10.58
CA GLY A 102 10.48 -15.46 11.45
C GLY A 102 10.27 -14.15 12.22
N LEU A 103 9.34 -13.28 11.80
CA LEU A 103 8.98 -12.06 12.51
C LEU A 103 8.48 -12.32 13.94
N ARG A 104 7.69 -13.39 14.13
CA ARG A 104 7.20 -13.78 15.45
C ARG A 104 8.34 -14.19 16.37
N ARG A 105 9.28 -14.99 15.85
CA ARG A 105 10.49 -15.41 16.57
C ARG A 105 11.35 -14.20 16.94
N TYR A 106 11.54 -13.26 16.01
CA TYR A 106 12.27 -12.03 16.24
C TYR A 106 11.68 -11.22 17.40
N LEU A 107 10.38 -10.89 17.36
CA LEU A 107 9.75 -10.10 18.42
C LEU A 107 9.76 -10.82 19.77
N ARG A 108 9.37 -12.10 19.77
CA ARG A 108 9.24 -12.87 21.01
C ARG A 108 10.59 -13.04 21.72
N ARG A 109 11.65 -13.37 20.97
CA ARG A 109 13.01 -13.50 21.51
C ARG A 109 13.49 -12.19 22.11
N ASN A 110 13.43 -11.09 21.36
CA ASN A 110 13.97 -9.83 21.84
C ASN A 110 13.17 -9.24 23.01
N PHE A 111 11.85 -9.42 23.05
CA PHE A 111 11.06 -9.01 24.23
C PHE A 111 11.36 -9.86 25.47
N ALA A 112 11.59 -11.16 25.30
CA ALA A 112 11.99 -12.04 26.40
C ALA A 112 13.38 -11.64 26.95
N ASP A 113 14.36 -11.47 26.06
CA ASP A 113 15.74 -11.15 26.43
C ASP A 113 15.87 -9.75 27.06
N SER A 114 15.02 -8.79 26.65
CA SER A 114 14.97 -7.44 27.23
C SER A 114 14.13 -7.32 28.50
N GLN A 115 13.46 -8.40 28.94
CA GLN A 115 12.54 -8.40 30.10
C GLN A 115 11.44 -7.32 29.98
N SER A 116 11.01 -7.07 28.74
CA SER A 116 10.03 -6.04 28.43
C SER A 116 8.63 -6.44 28.89
N ASN A 117 7.80 -5.44 29.16
CA ASN A 117 6.38 -5.62 29.42
C ASN A 117 5.58 -4.43 28.89
N MET A 118 4.34 -4.67 28.45
CA MET A 118 3.44 -3.62 27.95
C MET A 118 1.99 -3.96 28.27
N ARG A 119 1.12 -2.94 28.31
CA ARG A 119 -0.31 -3.10 28.70
C ARG A 119 -1.16 -3.65 27.56
N CYS A 120 -0.87 -3.23 26.34
CA CYS A 120 -1.56 -3.71 25.14
C CYS A 120 -1.11 -5.13 24.80
N ARG A 121 -1.96 -5.86 24.08
CA ARG A 121 -1.60 -7.16 23.54
C ARG A 121 -1.25 -7.03 22.07
N TYR A 122 -0.27 -7.77 21.59
CA TYR A 122 0.00 -7.87 20.16
C TYR A 122 -0.16 -9.31 19.66
N ARG A 123 -0.47 -9.47 18.38
CA ARG A 123 -0.39 -10.76 17.67
C ARG A 123 0.47 -10.63 16.43
N VAL A 124 1.12 -11.72 16.02
CA VAL A 124 1.95 -11.75 14.81
C VAL A 124 1.40 -12.76 13.82
N ASP A 125 0.88 -12.25 12.70
CA ASP A 125 0.38 -13.04 11.59
C ASP A 125 1.45 -13.09 10.49
N GLU A 126 2.00 -14.26 10.22
CA GLU A 126 3.11 -14.43 9.29
C GLU A 126 2.61 -14.90 7.91
N LEU A 127 3.21 -14.39 6.83
CA LEU A 127 2.88 -14.71 5.45
C LEU A 127 3.72 -15.89 4.95
N TRP A 128 3.22 -17.11 5.16
CA TRP A 128 3.93 -18.35 4.84
C TRP A 128 3.67 -18.81 3.41
N ARG A 129 4.64 -19.53 2.84
CA ARG A 129 4.43 -20.38 1.66
C ARG A 129 4.57 -21.85 2.09
N ALA A 130 3.93 -22.76 1.37
CA ALA A 130 4.06 -24.20 1.64
C ALA A 130 5.52 -24.69 1.51
N THR A 131 6.34 -23.99 0.73
CA THR A 131 7.76 -24.25 0.51
C THR A 131 8.69 -23.45 1.42
N SER A 132 8.17 -22.79 2.47
CA SER A 132 9.00 -22.01 3.39
C SER A 132 9.85 -22.95 4.25
N ASP A 133 11.17 -22.76 4.21
CA ASP A 133 12.14 -23.50 5.05
C ASP A 133 12.35 -22.85 6.44
N GLU A 134 11.61 -21.77 6.74
CA GLU A 134 11.70 -21.10 8.03
C GLU A 134 11.19 -21.99 9.17
N LEU A 135 11.93 -21.98 10.27
CA LEU A 135 11.53 -22.74 11.45
C LEU A 135 10.42 -21.99 12.20
N PRO A 136 9.36 -22.70 12.63
CA PRO A 136 8.36 -22.12 13.52
C PRO A 136 8.98 -21.50 14.78
N CYS A 137 8.30 -20.52 15.36
CA CYS A 137 8.73 -19.92 16.63
C CYS A 137 8.53 -20.92 17.78
N ASP A 138 9.63 -21.34 18.40
CA ASP A 138 9.72 -22.31 19.50
C ASP A 138 9.70 -21.68 20.90
N TYR A 139 9.85 -20.35 20.99
CA TYR A 139 9.76 -19.62 22.25
C TYR A 139 8.35 -19.63 22.85
N ALA A 140 8.24 -19.64 24.17
CA ALA A 140 6.96 -19.56 24.87
C ALA A 140 6.26 -18.20 24.67
N LEU A 141 4.93 -18.21 24.58
CA LEU A 141 4.10 -17.00 24.43
C LEU A 141 4.38 -16.00 25.57
N LEU A 142 4.53 -14.72 25.23
CA LEU A 142 4.70 -13.66 26.23
C LEU A 142 3.36 -13.27 26.89
N PRO A 143 3.36 -12.70 28.12
CA PRO A 143 2.13 -12.31 28.82
C PRO A 143 1.26 -11.29 28.06
N PHE A 144 1.89 -10.44 27.25
CA PHE A 144 1.27 -9.40 26.43
C PHE A 144 1.20 -9.79 24.94
N GLU A 145 1.28 -11.08 24.64
CA GLU A 145 1.16 -11.63 23.29
C GLU A 145 -0.13 -12.44 23.15
N GLN A 146 -0.65 -12.48 21.92
CA GLN A 146 -1.72 -13.33 21.47
C GLN A 146 -1.19 -14.31 20.41
N SER A 147 -1.80 -15.49 20.33
CA SER A 147 -1.48 -16.42 19.25
C SER A 147 -1.88 -15.81 17.91
N GLY A 148 -0.90 -15.63 17.02
CA GLY A 148 -1.14 -15.22 15.64
C GLY A 148 -1.27 -16.41 14.70
N GLN A 149 -1.44 -16.11 13.41
CA GLN A 149 -1.72 -17.07 12.37
C GLN A 149 -0.54 -17.21 11.38
N ASN A 150 -0.42 -18.38 10.77
CA ASN A 150 0.39 -18.55 9.56
C ASN A 150 -0.57 -18.49 8.37
N ILE A 151 -0.50 -17.40 7.61
CA ILE A 151 -1.38 -17.13 6.48
C ILE A 151 -0.73 -17.71 5.23
N PHE A 152 -1.45 -18.54 4.50
CA PHE A 152 -1.00 -19.13 3.24
C PHE A 152 -1.68 -18.41 2.05
N PRO A 153 -1.01 -18.30 0.89
CA PRO A 153 -1.60 -17.62 -0.25
C PRO A 153 -2.72 -18.46 -0.87
N ALA A 154 -3.73 -17.77 -1.39
CA ALA A 154 -4.62 -18.34 -2.38
C ALA A 154 -4.00 -18.09 -3.77
N SER A 155 -3.48 -19.15 -4.39
CA SER A 155 -2.56 -19.07 -5.54
C SER A 155 -1.25 -18.35 -5.15
N ASP A 156 -1.14 -17.05 -5.40
CA ASP A 156 0.04 -16.23 -5.07
C ASP A 156 -0.31 -14.94 -4.30
N VAL A 157 -1.55 -14.83 -3.83
CA VAL A 157 -2.04 -13.65 -3.10
C VAL A 157 -2.41 -14.05 -1.67
N TRP A 158 -1.85 -13.36 -0.70
CA TRP A 158 -2.22 -13.50 0.71
C TRP A 158 -3.36 -12.56 1.02
N HIS A 159 -4.43 -13.11 1.58
CA HIS A 159 -5.54 -12.34 2.12
C HIS A 159 -5.30 -12.15 3.61
N VAL A 160 -4.89 -10.94 4.01
CA VAL A 160 -4.55 -10.67 5.41
C VAL A 160 -5.83 -10.50 6.21
N PRO A 161 -6.08 -11.31 7.26
CA PRO A 161 -7.24 -11.18 8.11
C PRO A 161 -7.31 -9.79 8.75
N GLY A 162 -8.45 -9.11 8.62
CA GLY A 162 -8.74 -7.82 9.25
C GLY A 162 -9.72 -7.95 10.40
N SER A 163 -10.15 -6.80 10.95
CA SER A 163 -11.32 -6.74 11.82
C SER A 163 -12.57 -6.50 10.97
N ASP A 164 -13.71 -7.10 11.33
CA ASP A 164 -14.99 -6.94 10.63
C ASP A 164 -15.54 -5.50 10.67
N HIS A 165 -14.85 -4.59 11.37
CA HIS A 165 -15.28 -3.22 11.64
C HIS A 165 -14.66 -2.18 10.69
N THR A 166 -13.64 -2.55 9.91
CA THR A 166 -13.04 -1.62 8.93
C THR A 166 -13.53 -1.91 7.52
N PRO A 167 -13.91 -0.90 6.71
CA PRO A 167 -14.33 -1.10 5.32
C PRO A 167 -13.14 -1.36 4.39
N PHE A 168 -12.04 -1.95 4.91
CA PHE A 168 -10.79 -2.14 4.20
C PHE A 168 -10.34 -3.59 4.28
N ARG A 169 -9.98 -4.16 3.14
CA ARG A 169 -9.28 -5.44 3.04
C ARG A 169 -7.81 -5.21 2.71
N VAL A 170 -6.95 -6.10 3.16
CA VAL A 170 -5.51 -6.04 2.86
C VAL A 170 -5.10 -7.30 2.11
N LEU A 171 -4.45 -7.12 0.97
CA LEU A 171 -3.85 -8.17 0.17
C LEU A 171 -2.33 -8.01 0.21
N ALA A 172 -1.59 -9.10 0.07
CA ALA A 172 -0.14 -9.07 -0.13
C ALA A 172 0.28 -10.02 -1.26
N ALA A 173 1.39 -9.71 -1.92
CA ALA A 173 2.06 -10.62 -2.84
C ALA A 173 3.59 -10.48 -2.70
N SER A 174 4.32 -11.51 -3.13
CA SER A 174 5.78 -11.55 -3.03
C SER A 174 6.44 -10.54 -3.97
N LEU A 175 7.58 -10.00 -3.55
CA LEU A 175 8.49 -9.17 -4.34
C LEU A 175 9.83 -9.89 -4.46
N ARG A 176 10.59 -9.61 -5.54
CA ARG A 176 11.96 -10.11 -5.67
C ARG A 176 12.94 -9.10 -5.07
N HIS A 177 13.72 -9.54 -4.10
CA HIS A 177 14.71 -8.74 -3.40
C HIS A 177 15.92 -9.61 -3.02
N THR A 178 17.00 -9.04 -2.50
CA THR A 178 18.20 -9.82 -2.13
C THR A 178 17.95 -10.78 -0.96
N LEU A 179 17.11 -10.32 -0.01
CA LEU A 179 16.52 -11.12 1.06
C LEU A 179 15.09 -11.51 0.67
N GLU A 180 14.83 -12.81 0.59
CA GLU A 180 13.47 -13.34 0.38
C GLU A 180 13.04 -14.13 1.64
N PRO A 181 11.77 -14.02 2.05
CA PRO A 181 10.68 -13.34 1.34
C PRO A 181 10.60 -11.82 1.62
N CYS A 182 10.23 -11.06 0.58
CA CYS A 182 9.82 -9.66 0.65
C CYS A 182 8.39 -9.53 0.10
N PHE A 183 7.60 -8.60 0.61
CA PHE A 183 6.18 -8.43 0.27
C PHE A 183 5.81 -6.99 -0.07
N GLY A 184 4.88 -6.85 -1.01
CA GLY A 184 4.09 -5.63 -1.20
C GLY A 184 2.69 -5.81 -0.66
N PHE A 185 2.05 -4.71 -0.28
CA PHE A 185 0.71 -4.69 0.29
C PHE A 185 -0.26 -3.81 -0.53
N VAL A 186 -1.50 -4.28 -0.68
CA VAL A 186 -2.62 -3.52 -1.22
C VAL A 186 -3.65 -3.32 -0.12
N VAL A 187 -3.88 -2.07 0.27
CA VAL A 187 -4.99 -1.66 1.12
C VAL A 187 -6.15 -1.25 0.22
N GLN A 188 -7.19 -2.07 0.22
CA GLN A 188 -8.36 -1.89 -0.62
C GLN A 188 -9.58 -1.54 0.20
N GLU A 189 -10.10 -0.34 -0.01
CA GLU A 189 -11.39 0.06 0.52
C GLU A 189 -12.54 -0.65 -0.20
N GLN A 190 -13.63 -0.93 0.51
CA GLN A 190 -14.85 -1.46 -0.10
C GLN A 190 -15.48 -0.42 -1.04
N ASP A 191 -16.23 -0.90 -2.02
CA ASP A 191 -17.00 -0.03 -2.89
C ASP A 191 -18.21 0.56 -2.15
N TYR A 192 -18.55 1.79 -2.50
CA TYR A 192 -19.70 2.50 -1.97
C TYR A 192 -20.80 2.55 -3.02
N ARG A 193 -22.04 2.49 -2.56
CA ARG A 193 -23.18 2.79 -3.44
C ARG A 193 -23.05 4.21 -4.01
N GLY A 194 -23.58 4.39 -5.23
CA GLY A 194 -23.65 5.70 -5.86
C GLY A 194 -24.40 6.74 -5.02
N ARG A 195 -24.33 8.00 -5.42
CA ARG A 195 -25.19 9.03 -4.82
C ARG A 195 -26.59 8.93 -5.42
N VAL A 196 -27.63 9.26 -4.66
CA VAL A 196 -28.98 9.41 -5.20
C VAL A 196 -28.95 10.48 -6.30
N GLN A 197 -29.40 10.12 -7.50
CA GLN A 197 -29.49 11.01 -8.65
C GLN A 197 -30.96 11.24 -9.01
N LEU A 198 -31.46 12.44 -8.70
CA LEU A 198 -32.79 12.86 -9.15
C LEU A 198 -32.71 13.33 -10.61
N THR A 199 -32.72 12.39 -11.55
CA THR A 199 -32.76 12.71 -12.98
C THR A 199 -34.07 13.41 -13.36
N PRO A 200 -34.10 14.22 -14.44
CA PRO A 200 -35.34 14.84 -14.90
C PRO A 200 -36.46 13.83 -15.16
N ALA A 201 -36.12 12.66 -15.72
CA ALA A 201 -37.05 11.57 -15.97
C ALA A 201 -37.60 10.98 -14.67
N LEU A 202 -36.75 10.68 -13.68
CA LEU A 202 -37.18 10.19 -12.37
C LEU A 202 -38.06 11.22 -11.66
N LYS A 203 -37.70 12.51 -11.71
CA LYS A 203 -38.50 13.59 -11.13
C LYS A 203 -39.88 13.68 -11.78
N ALA A 204 -39.95 13.61 -13.11
CA ALA A 204 -41.22 13.61 -13.83
C ALA A 204 -42.08 12.38 -13.48
N ARG A 205 -41.46 11.19 -13.40
CA ARG A 205 -42.11 9.94 -12.99
C ARG A 205 -42.73 10.05 -11.60
N LEU A 206 -41.98 10.54 -10.61
CA LEU A 206 -42.47 10.70 -9.23
C LEU A 206 -43.58 11.75 -9.09
N LEU A 207 -43.58 12.78 -9.94
CA LEU A 207 -44.57 13.87 -9.92
C LEU A 207 -45.80 13.60 -10.81
N ALA A 208 -45.82 12.50 -11.58
CA ALA A 208 -46.99 12.09 -12.35
C ALA A 208 -48.19 11.89 -11.42
N ALA A 209 -49.38 12.37 -11.82
CA ALA A 209 -50.55 12.45 -10.94
C ALA A 209 -50.90 11.12 -10.26
N ASP A 210 -50.90 10.02 -11.02
CA ASP A 210 -51.23 8.68 -10.50
C ASP A 210 -50.18 8.17 -9.51
N ASN A 211 -48.89 8.36 -9.81
CA ASN A 211 -47.80 7.96 -8.93
C ASN A 211 -47.75 8.81 -7.65
N ALA A 212 -47.92 10.13 -7.77
CA ALA A 212 -47.98 11.03 -6.63
C ALA A 212 -49.17 10.73 -5.71
N ALA A 213 -50.34 10.43 -6.30
CA ALA A 213 -51.52 9.99 -5.55
C ALA A 213 -51.29 8.64 -4.85
N ALA A 214 -50.70 7.67 -5.54
CA ALA A 214 -50.37 6.37 -4.96
C ALA A 214 -49.35 6.47 -3.81
N LEU A 215 -48.32 7.31 -3.97
CA LEU A 215 -47.31 7.58 -2.94
C LEU A 215 -47.94 8.22 -1.70
N ARG A 216 -48.86 9.17 -1.89
CA ARG A 216 -49.60 9.80 -0.80
C ARG A 216 -50.52 8.81 -0.09
N GLN A 217 -51.31 8.03 -0.84
CA GLN A 217 -52.31 7.10 -0.28
C GLN A 217 -51.68 5.89 0.41
N THR A 218 -50.62 5.32 -0.18
CA THR A 218 -50.03 4.06 0.28
C THR A 218 -48.93 4.28 1.32
N TYR A 219 -48.10 5.32 1.14
CA TYR A 219 -46.92 5.56 1.96
C TYR A 219 -46.97 6.88 2.76
N GLY A 220 -48.02 7.69 2.60
CA GLY A 220 -48.23 8.91 3.37
C GLY A 220 -47.35 10.10 2.95
N PHE A 221 -46.75 10.07 1.75
CA PHE A 221 -45.86 11.13 1.28
C PHE A 221 -46.63 12.30 0.64
N GLU A 222 -46.67 13.45 1.31
CA GLU A 222 -47.22 14.71 0.75
C GLU A 222 -46.33 15.28 -0.37
N ASN A 223 -45.01 15.11 -0.24
CA ASN A 223 -44.05 15.39 -1.31
C ASN A 223 -43.52 14.07 -1.87
N PRO A 224 -43.83 13.70 -3.13
CA PRO A 224 -43.39 12.44 -3.73
C PRO A 224 -41.88 12.20 -3.67
N LEU A 225 -41.05 13.26 -3.61
CA LEU A 225 -39.59 13.13 -3.53
C LEU A 225 -39.09 12.53 -2.21
N GLN A 226 -39.91 12.53 -1.15
CA GLN A 226 -39.54 11.93 0.14
C GLN A 226 -39.34 10.41 0.04
N VAL A 227 -39.94 9.77 -0.96
CA VAL A 227 -39.79 8.33 -1.22
C VAL A 227 -38.33 7.92 -1.49
N LEU A 228 -37.51 8.83 -2.01
CA LEU A 228 -36.10 8.57 -2.33
C LEU A 228 -35.30 8.10 -1.11
N SER A 229 -35.62 8.61 0.09
CA SER A 229 -34.96 8.19 1.33
C SER A 229 -35.30 6.74 1.70
N MET A 230 -36.54 6.30 1.50
CA MET A 230 -36.91 4.90 1.73
C MET A 230 -36.19 3.97 0.76
N ILE A 231 -36.15 4.33 -0.52
CA ILE A 231 -35.51 3.52 -1.56
C ILE A 231 -33.99 3.48 -1.33
N GLN A 232 -33.37 4.59 -0.93
CA GLN A 232 -31.95 4.64 -0.56
C GLN A 232 -31.63 3.67 0.60
N ASN A 233 -32.58 3.48 1.52
CA ASN A 233 -32.48 2.55 2.64
C ASN A 233 -32.88 1.11 2.28
N GLY A 234 -33.01 0.79 0.98
CA GLY A 234 -33.25 -0.57 0.48
C GLY A 234 -34.72 -0.94 0.31
N ALA A 235 -35.66 0.00 0.47
CA ALA A 235 -37.05 -0.24 0.14
C ALA A 235 -37.23 -0.37 -1.38
N THR A 236 -38.16 -1.21 -1.78
CA THR A 236 -38.67 -1.27 -3.15
C THR A 236 -40.11 -0.80 -3.12
N ILE A 237 -40.46 0.12 -4.02
CA ILE A 237 -41.72 0.85 -4.00
C ILE A 237 -42.50 0.48 -5.27
N GLU A 238 -43.71 -0.02 -5.08
CA GLU A 238 -44.64 -0.25 -6.19
C GLU A 238 -45.34 1.06 -6.54
N LEU A 239 -45.22 1.48 -7.80
CA LEU A 239 -45.97 2.59 -8.39
C LEU A 239 -46.92 2.05 -9.47
N PRO A 240 -48.01 2.79 -9.79
CA PRO A 240 -48.92 2.44 -10.90
C PRO A 240 -48.22 2.16 -12.25
N ASP A 241 -47.09 2.81 -12.52
CA ASP A 241 -46.32 2.64 -13.75
C ASP A 241 -45.20 1.59 -13.66
N GLY A 242 -45.09 0.89 -12.54
CA GLY A 242 -44.12 -0.16 -12.29
C GLY A 242 -43.32 0.03 -11.01
N GLN A 243 -42.42 -0.91 -10.77
CA GLN A 243 -41.58 -0.91 -9.57
C GLN A 243 -40.53 0.21 -9.62
N LEU A 244 -40.14 0.71 -8.45
CA LEU A 244 -39.04 1.64 -8.26
C LEU A 244 -38.15 1.14 -7.12
N CYS A 245 -36.89 0.87 -7.42
CA CYS A 245 -35.91 0.28 -6.51
C CYS A 245 -34.61 1.10 -6.45
N GLY A 246 -33.62 0.62 -5.69
CA GLY A 246 -32.33 1.28 -5.53
C GLY A 246 -31.64 1.58 -6.86
N ASP A 247 -31.66 0.63 -7.80
CA ASP A 247 -30.96 0.77 -9.08
C ASP A 247 -31.54 1.87 -9.98
N ASP A 248 -32.81 2.24 -9.77
CA ASP A 248 -33.47 3.31 -10.53
C ASP A 248 -33.10 4.73 -10.07
N ILE A 249 -32.59 4.86 -8.83
CA ILE A 249 -32.33 6.16 -8.21
C ILE A 249 -30.85 6.40 -7.90
N MET A 250 -30.03 5.36 -7.91
CA MET A 250 -28.63 5.45 -7.54
C MET A 250 -27.77 5.72 -8.77
N GLY A 251 -26.83 6.65 -8.63
CA GLY A 251 -25.77 6.86 -9.61
C GLY A 251 -24.79 5.67 -9.69
N PRO A 252 -23.73 5.80 -10.50
CA PRO A 252 -22.72 4.74 -10.62
C PRO A 252 -22.10 4.38 -9.27
N THR A 253 -21.71 3.11 -9.12
CA THR A 253 -20.96 2.64 -7.95
C THR A 253 -19.70 3.46 -7.79
N ARG A 254 -19.43 3.90 -6.55
CA ARG A 254 -18.25 4.68 -6.22
C ARG A 254 -17.18 3.73 -5.71
N HIS A 255 -16.19 3.48 -6.54
CA HIS A 255 -15.14 2.53 -6.21
C HIS A 255 -14.33 2.97 -4.98
N GLY A 256 -14.04 2.00 -4.11
CA GLY A 256 -13.22 2.23 -2.93
C GLY A 256 -11.76 2.46 -3.33
N ARG A 257 -11.05 3.30 -2.58
CA ARG A 257 -9.65 3.60 -2.85
C ARG A 257 -8.77 2.35 -2.76
N ARG A 258 -7.73 2.32 -3.59
CA ARG A 258 -6.67 1.32 -3.61
C ARG A 258 -5.32 1.98 -3.35
N LEU A 259 -4.76 1.74 -2.17
CA LEU A 259 -3.40 2.14 -1.80
C LEU A 259 -2.47 0.94 -1.95
N VAL A 260 -1.37 1.13 -2.68
CA VAL A 260 -0.35 0.10 -2.89
C VAL A 260 0.96 0.58 -2.26
N VAL A 261 1.52 -0.21 -1.36
CA VAL A 261 2.81 0.04 -0.72
C VAL A 261 3.71 -1.14 -1.01
N LEU A 262 4.78 -0.94 -1.77
CA LEU A 262 5.77 -1.96 -2.02
C LEU A 262 6.91 -1.87 -1.02
N GLY A 263 7.44 -3.02 -0.60
CA GLY A 263 8.77 -3.08 0.00
C GLY A 263 9.87 -3.02 -1.06
N ASP A 264 11.09 -3.24 -0.61
CA ASP A 264 12.27 -3.26 -1.44
C ASP A 264 12.19 -4.34 -2.52
N THR A 265 12.53 -3.98 -3.75
CA THR A 265 12.29 -4.85 -4.89
C THR A 265 13.04 -4.43 -6.15
N CYS A 266 13.52 -5.42 -6.91
CA CYS A 266 13.94 -5.26 -8.31
C CYS A 266 12.90 -5.80 -9.30
N ASP A 267 11.86 -6.51 -8.83
CA ASP A 267 10.80 -7.07 -9.67
C ASP A 267 9.48 -7.18 -8.89
N SER A 268 8.53 -6.33 -9.30
CA SER A 268 7.21 -6.16 -8.68
C SER A 268 6.09 -6.89 -9.42
N ARG A 269 6.38 -7.79 -10.36
CA ARG A 269 5.36 -8.34 -11.28
C ARG A 269 4.19 -9.02 -10.57
N ALA A 270 4.43 -9.69 -9.45
CA ALA A 270 3.40 -10.43 -8.72
C ALA A 270 2.33 -9.50 -8.11
N MET A 271 2.67 -8.23 -7.89
CA MET A 271 1.73 -7.23 -7.38
C MET A 271 0.78 -6.71 -8.47
N ALA A 272 1.14 -6.82 -9.75
CA ALA A 272 0.49 -6.08 -10.83
C ALA A 272 -1.02 -6.34 -10.94
N ALA A 273 -1.45 -7.60 -10.84
CA ALA A 273 -2.86 -7.97 -10.95
C ALA A 273 -3.72 -7.43 -9.79
N ILE A 274 -3.17 -7.37 -8.58
CA ILE A 274 -3.88 -6.87 -7.39
C ILE A 274 -3.71 -5.36 -7.18
N ALA A 275 -2.72 -4.75 -7.83
CA ALA A 275 -2.39 -3.32 -7.75
C ALA A 275 -3.00 -2.49 -8.88
N VAL A 276 -3.58 -3.10 -9.91
CA VAL A 276 -4.18 -2.40 -11.07
C VAL A 276 -5.13 -1.30 -10.63
N GLY A 277 -5.07 -0.13 -11.26
CA GLY A 277 -5.90 1.03 -10.92
C GLY A 277 -5.62 1.63 -9.55
N ALA A 278 -4.41 1.48 -9.00
CA ALA A 278 -4.04 2.09 -7.73
C ALA A 278 -4.28 3.62 -7.73
N ASP A 279 -4.93 4.12 -6.68
CA ASP A 279 -5.09 5.56 -6.44
C ASP A 279 -3.77 6.19 -6.02
N LEU A 280 -2.98 5.45 -5.24
CA LEU A 280 -1.64 5.81 -4.81
C LEU A 280 -0.76 4.55 -4.83
N LEU A 281 0.33 4.61 -5.58
CA LEU A 281 1.42 3.64 -5.55
C LEU A 281 2.62 4.27 -4.84
N VAL A 282 3.06 3.64 -3.76
CA VAL A 282 4.36 3.92 -3.12
C VAL A 282 5.35 2.85 -3.59
N HIS A 283 6.39 3.28 -4.27
CA HIS A 283 7.42 2.40 -4.85
C HIS A 283 8.80 2.85 -4.40
N GLU A 284 9.66 1.91 -4.04
CA GLU A 284 11.07 2.22 -3.80
C GLU A 284 11.76 2.70 -5.08
N CYS A 285 12.70 3.63 -4.94
CA CYS A 285 13.49 4.17 -6.03
C CYS A 285 14.90 4.45 -5.53
N THR A 286 15.58 3.39 -5.11
CA THR A 286 16.83 3.46 -4.36
C THR A 286 17.92 4.19 -5.12
N ASN A 287 18.09 3.89 -6.40
CA ASN A 287 19.12 4.51 -7.24
C ASN A 287 18.53 5.08 -8.52
N ALA A 288 19.18 6.09 -9.06
CA ALA A 288 18.89 6.76 -10.30
C ALA A 288 20.19 7.31 -10.87
N TYR A 289 20.34 7.32 -12.19
CA TYR A 289 21.51 7.92 -12.83
C TYR A 289 21.45 9.44 -12.70
N ILE A 290 22.42 10.04 -12.02
CA ILE A 290 22.55 11.48 -11.82
C ILE A 290 23.88 11.92 -12.43
N ALA A 291 23.84 12.68 -13.52
CA ALA A 291 25.03 13.03 -14.28
C ALA A 291 26.17 13.66 -13.44
N SER A 292 25.83 14.42 -12.39
CA SER A 292 26.82 15.02 -11.48
C SER A 292 27.49 14.02 -10.52
N LEU A 293 26.84 12.89 -10.22
CA LEU A 293 27.33 11.85 -9.30
C LEU A 293 27.91 10.65 -10.04
N ASP A 294 27.44 10.40 -11.26
CA ASP A 294 27.68 9.17 -12.02
C ASP A 294 28.55 9.41 -13.26
N ALA A 295 29.34 10.49 -13.29
CA ALA A 295 30.17 10.86 -14.44
C ALA A 295 31.18 9.78 -14.88
N ALA A 296 31.49 8.81 -14.01
CA ALA A 296 32.38 7.69 -14.28
C ALA A 296 31.65 6.36 -14.59
N THR A 297 30.33 6.38 -14.66
CA THR A 297 29.47 5.20 -14.91
C THR A 297 28.47 5.50 -16.01
N SER A 298 27.75 4.49 -16.50
CA SER A 298 26.67 4.68 -17.47
C SER A 298 25.29 4.49 -16.84
N PRO A 299 24.20 5.01 -17.45
CA PRO A 299 22.84 4.70 -17.03
C PRO A 299 22.58 3.18 -16.97
N GLU A 300 23.09 2.42 -17.93
CA GLU A 300 22.95 0.96 -17.98
C GLU A 300 23.66 0.27 -16.81
N GLU A 301 24.84 0.77 -16.40
CA GLU A 301 25.54 0.26 -15.23
C GLU A 301 24.73 0.54 -13.95
N VAL A 302 24.20 1.76 -13.77
CA VAL A 302 23.39 2.10 -12.60
C VAL A 302 22.15 1.19 -12.51
N GLU A 303 21.46 0.98 -13.63
CA GLU A 303 20.32 0.05 -13.72
C GLU A 303 20.71 -1.38 -13.36
N ALA A 304 21.77 -1.92 -13.98
CA ALA A 304 22.22 -3.29 -13.76
C ALA A 304 22.66 -3.53 -12.31
N ARG A 305 23.45 -2.62 -11.74
CA ARG A 305 23.88 -2.68 -10.34
C ARG A 305 22.70 -2.60 -9.40
N THR A 306 21.75 -1.70 -9.65
CA THR A 306 20.55 -1.57 -8.81
C THR A 306 19.72 -2.85 -8.82
N TYR A 307 19.57 -3.48 -9.99
CA TYR A 307 18.86 -4.75 -10.12
C TYR A 307 19.48 -5.86 -9.28
N VAL A 308 20.81 -6.07 -9.35
CA VAL A 308 21.46 -7.16 -8.59
C VAL A 308 21.56 -6.90 -7.09
N HIS A 309 21.42 -5.64 -6.65
CA HIS A 309 21.23 -5.30 -5.24
C HIS A 309 19.76 -5.43 -4.80
N GLY A 310 18.87 -5.92 -5.68
CA GLY A 310 17.48 -6.18 -5.37
C GLY A 310 16.61 -4.93 -5.24
N HIS A 311 17.01 -3.84 -5.89
CA HIS A 311 16.33 -2.54 -5.80
C HIS A 311 15.84 -2.05 -7.16
N SER A 312 15.12 -0.92 -7.13
CA SER A 312 14.51 -0.29 -8.30
C SER A 312 15.08 1.08 -8.62
N THR A 313 14.94 1.43 -9.89
CA THR A 313 15.28 2.72 -10.50
C THR A 313 14.03 3.50 -10.92
N PRO A 314 14.14 4.78 -11.31
CA PRO A 314 13.02 5.53 -11.87
C PRO A 314 12.38 4.82 -13.08
N ALA A 315 13.17 4.17 -13.92
CA ALA A 315 12.67 3.41 -15.06
C ALA A 315 11.83 2.22 -14.61
N THR A 316 12.32 1.46 -13.64
CA THR A 316 11.61 0.28 -13.08
C THR A 316 10.30 0.70 -12.40
N ALA A 317 10.34 1.71 -11.53
CA ALA A 317 9.17 2.22 -10.83
C ALA A 317 8.13 2.82 -11.82
N GLY A 318 8.59 3.59 -12.82
CA GLY A 318 7.74 4.18 -13.85
C GLY A 318 7.07 3.13 -14.74
N LYS A 319 7.80 2.12 -15.19
CA LYS A 319 7.24 1.00 -15.99
C LYS A 319 6.17 0.25 -15.19
N PHE A 320 6.42 -0.03 -13.91
CA PHE A 320 5.43 -0.70 -13.07
C PHE A 320 4.18 0.17 -12.83
N ALA A 321 4.36 1.45 -12.48
CA ALA A 321 3.25 2.39 -12.31
C ALA A 321 2.38 2.52 -13.57
N SER A 322 3.01 2.57 -14.74
CA SER A 322 2.34 2.57 -16.04
C SER A 322 1.59 1.26 -16.30
N ALA A 323 2.23 0.12 -16.05
CA ALA A 323 1.63 -1.20 -16.25
C ALA A 323 0.35 -1.40 -15.43
N ILE A 324 0.32 -0.93 -14.18
CA ILE A 324 -0.85 -1.05 -13.32
C ILE A 324 -1.87 0.09 -13.52
N ALA A 325 -1.64 1.02 -14.45
CA ALA A 325 -2.44 2.25 -14.57
C ALA A 325 -2.61 2.95 -13.21
N ALA A 326 -1.50 3.06 -12.47
CA ALA A 326 -1.45 3.82 -11.23
C ALA A 326 -1.82 5.25 -11.53
N SER A 327 -2.43 5.89 -10.56
CA SER A 327 -2.92 7.23 -10.77
C SER A 327 -2.07 8.30 -10.15
N ARG A 328 -1.28 7.93 -9.14
CA ARG A 328 -0.24 8.75 -8.53
C ARG A 328 0.87 7.81 -8.09
N LEU A 329 2.09 8.15 -8.47
CA LEU A 329 3.30 7.44 -8.07
C LEU A 329 4.07 8.28 -7.06
N VAL A 330 4.45 7.68 -5.94
CA VAL A 330 5.32 8.29 -4.94
C VAL A 330 6.57 7.42 -4.81
N LEU A 331 7.71 8.02 -5.12
CA LEU A 331 9.03 7.41 -4.98
C LEU A 331 9.52 7.60 -3.54
N THR A 332 10.13 6.58 -2.95
CA THR A 332 10.72 6.62 -1.61
C THR A 332 11.96 5.72 -1.55
N HIS A 333 12.50 5.51 -0.35
CA HIS A 333 13.62 4.60 -0.09
C HIS A 333 14.89 5.01 -0.85
N PHE A 334 15.30 6.27 -0.73
CA PHE A 334 16.39 6.84 -1.51
C PHE A 334 17.77 6.49 -0.93
N SER A 335 18.71 6.18 -1.83
CA SER A 335 20.11 5.94 -1.48
C SER A 335 20.73 7.09 -0.71
N ARG A 336 21.50 6.76 0.33
CA ARG A 336 22.30 7.71 1.11
C ARG A 336 23.37 8.42 0.27
N ARG A 337 23.61 7.97 -0.96
CA ARG A 337 24.52 8.67 -1.89
C ARG A 337 24.00 10.06 -2.27
N TYR A 338 22.69 10.30 -2.15
CA TYR A 338 22.08 11.60 -2.36
C TYR A 338 22.17 12.45 -1.09
N ARG A 339 22.45 13.75 -1.25
CA ARG A 339 22.58 14.68 -0.13
C ARG A 339 21.25 14.93 0.57
N ASP A 340 21.32 15.52 1.75
CA ASP A 340 20.17 15.87 2.58
C ASP A 340 19.18 16.85 1.90
N ASP A 341 17.91 16.80 2.32
CA ASP A 341 16.74 17.47 1.73
C ASP A 341 16.74 19.00 1.72
N HIS A 342 17.77 19.62 2.30
CA HIS A 342 17.91 21.08 2.36
C HIS A 342 18.98 21.59 1.41
N SER A 343 19.35 20.79 0.40
CA SER A 343 20.38 21.13 -0.58
C SER A 343 19.81 21.24 -1.99
N ASP A 344 20.27 22.23 -2.75
CA ASP A 344 19.95 22.40 -4.18
C ASP A 344 20.31 21.14 -4.99
N GLU A 345 21.32 20.40 -4.53
CA GLU A 345 21.74 19.13 -5.11
C GLU A 345 20.65 18.06 -4.96
N MET A 346 20.01 17.94 -3.80
CA MET A 346 18.90 16.99 -3.60
C MET A 346 17.67 17.37 -4.42
N ASP A 347 17.35 18.66 -4.51
CA ASP A 347 16.28 19.14 -5.39
C ASP A 347 16.55 18.76 -6.85
N HIS A 348 17.79 18.91 -7.31
CA HIS A 348 18.21 18.49 -8.65
C HIS A 348 18.12 16.97 -8.84
N VAL A 349 18.56 16.18 -7.86
CA VAL A 349 18.45 14.71 -7.87
C VAL A 349 16.99 14.29 -7.99
N MET A 350 16.10 14.84 -7.16
CA MET A 350 14.67 14.49 -7.17
C MET A 350 13.98 14.95 -8.47
N ALA A 351 14.37 16.10 -9.02
CA ALA A 351 13.90 16.54 -10.33
C ALA A 351 14.35 15.57 -11.44
N SER A 352 15.60 15.11 -11.41
CA SER A 352 16.14 14.13 -12.36
C SER A 352 15.43 12.77 -12.26
N MET A 353 15.20 12.28 -11.03
CA MET A 353 14.43 11.04 -10.81
C MET A 353 13.01 11.13 -11.39
N LYS A 354 12.31 12.25 -11.12
CA LYS A 354 10.97 12.49 -11.69
C LYS A 354 10.99 12.55 -13.22
N ALA A 355 12.01 13.18 -13.81
CA ALA A 355 12.17 13.27 -15.25
C ALA A 355 12.39 11.89 -15.89
N GLN A 356 13.30 11.08 -15.35
CA GLN A 356 13.54 9.70 -15.82
C GLN A 356 12.29 8.82 -15.67
N CYS A 357 11.59 8.93 -14.54
CA CYS A 357 10.34 8.19 -14.34
C CYS A 357 9.25 8.61 -15.35
N ARG A 358 9.21 9.90 -15.74
CA ARG A 358 8.23 10.44 -16.68
C ARG A 358 8.37 9.86 -18.09
N GLU A 359 9.55 9.38 -18.48
CA GLU A 359 9.78 8.68 -19.75
C GLU A 359 8.97 7.39 -19.88
N HIS A 360 8.61 6.76 -18.75
CA HIS A 360 7.86 5.51 -18.72
C HIS A 360 6.44 5.66 -18.16
N TYR A 361 6.19 6.68 -17.34
CA TYR A 361 4.90 6.93 -16.70
C TYR A 361 4.38 8.35 -16.96
N THR A 362 3.42 8.44 -17.89
CA THR A 362 2.88 9.72 -18.38
C THR A 362 1.47 10.03 -17.84
N ILE A 363 0.85 9.09 -17.13
CA ILE A 363 -0.58 9.15 -16.79
C ILE A 363 -0.88 10.11 -15.63
N GLY A 364 -0.08 10.07 -14.56
CA GLY A 364 -0.38 10.79 -13.33
C GLY A 364 0.80 11.54 -12.71
N PRO A 365 0.57 12.25 -11.59
CA PRO A 365 1.64 12.91 -10.83
C PRO A 365 2.69 11.91 -10.33
N ILE A 366 3.94 12.39 -10.25
CA ILE A 366 5.11 11.70 -9.71
C ILE A 366 5.66 12.58 -8.58
N ASP A 367 5.70 12.03 -7.37
CA ASP A 367 6.27 12.69 -6.20
C ASP A 367 7.50 11.92 -5.72
N CYS A 368 8.44 12.66 -5.13
CA CYS A 368 9.49 12.07 -4.31
C CYS A 368 9.10 12.34 -2.86
N ALA A 369 9.01 11.31 -2.05
CA ALA A 369 8.60 11.42 -0.66
C ALA A 369 9.63 12.23 0.13
N HIS A 370 9.15 12.99 1.12
CA HIS A 370 9.98 13.57 2.17
C HIS A 370 9.51 13.07 3.52
N ASP A 371 10.42 13.01 4.48
CA ASP A 371 10.06 12.71 5.85
C ASP A 371 9.01 13.70 6.36
N LEU A 372 8.02 13.16 7.08
CA LEU A 372 6.86 13.85 7.62
C LEU A 372 5.92 14.45 6.55
N GLN A 373 6.06 14.09 5.28
CA GLN A 373 5.14 14.51 4.23
C GLN A 373 3.79 13.79 4.36
N HIS A 374 2.70 14.57 4.38
CA HIS A 374 1.32 14.06 4.34
C HIS A 374 0.78 14.11 2.91
N ILE A 375 0.20 13.00 2.45
CA ILE A 375 -0.47 12.86 1.15
C ILE A 375 -1.88 12.34 1.37
N ARG A 376 -2.87 13.19 1.10
CA ARG A 376 -4.28 12.80 1.12
C ARG A 376 -4.62 11.97 -0.12
N VAL A 377 -5.36 10.88 0.07
CA VAL A 377 -5.85 10.02 -1.01
C VAL A 377 -7.35 10.30 -1.22
N PRO A 378 -7.72 11.09 -2.26
CA PRO A 378 -9.12 11.41 -2.53
C PRO A 378 -9.86 10.19 -3.07
N VAL A 379 -11.16 10.12 -2.80
CA VAL A 379 -12.05 9.18 -3.52
C VAL A 379 -12.32 9.73 -4.90
N ARG A 380 -12.33 8.84 -5.89
CA ARG A 380 -12.56 9.21 -7.28
C ARG A 380 -13.99 8.91 -7.72
N ASP A 381 -14.46 9.74 -8.63
CA ASP A 381 -15.58 9.41 -9.50
C ASP A 381 -14.98 8.81 -10.78
N GLU A 382 -14.59 7.53 -10.71
CA GLU A 382 -14.23 6.75 -11.89
C GLU A 382 -15.47 5.98 -12.39
N GLY A 383 -15.62 5.87 -13.71
CA GLY A 383 -16.62 4.99 -14.32
C GLY A 383 -16.35 3.53 -14.00
N GLN A 384 -17.28 2.64 -14.37
CA GLN A 384 -17.07 1.21 -14.19
C GLN A 384 -15.80 0.74 -14.90
N ARG A 385 -14.90 0.12 -14.13
CA ARG A 385 -13.67 -0.52 -14.63
C ARG A 385 -13.76 -2.02 -14.46
N ASP A 386 -13.32 -2.74 -15.49
CA ASP A 386 -13.11 -4.19 -15.39
C ASP A 386 -11.70 -4.45 -14.87
N LEU A 387 -11.55 -4.32 -13.56
CA LEU A 387 -10.25 -4.49 -12.89
C LEU A 387 -9.69 -5.91 -13.05
N ALA A 388 -10.51 -6.92 -13.34
CA ALA A 388 -10.01 -8.27 -13.59
C ALA A 388 -9.31 -8.35 -14.95
N ALA A 389 -9.98 -7.87 -16.00
CA ALA A 389 -9.39 -7.81 -17.34
C ALA A 389 -8.16 -6.89 -17.38
N GLU A 390 -8.25 -5.71 -16.77
CA GLU A 390 -7.13 -4.78 -16.64
C GLU A 390 -5.98 -5.40 -15.83
N GLY A 391 -6.27 -6.17 -14.78
CA GLY A 391 -5.29 -6.87 -13.97
C GLY A 391 -4.47 -7.89 -14.77
N HIS A 392 -5.10 -8.62 -15.70
CA HIS A 392 -4.38 -9.51 -16.62
C HIS A 392 -3.44 -8.76 -17.56
N VAL A 393 -3.87 -7.62 -18.07
CA VAL A 393 -3.03 -6.74 -18.91
C VAL A 393 -1.86 -6.20 -18.10
N ALA A 394 -2.11 -5.72 -16.88
CA ALA A 394 -1.10 -5.21 -15.97
C ALA A 394 -0.05 -6.27 -15.64
N ALA A 395 -0.45 -7.50 -15.33
CA ALA A 395 0.46 -8.61 -15.06
C ALA A 395 1.39 -8.91 -16.24
N ARG A 396 0.85 -8.91 -17.47
CA ARG A 396 1.65 -9.12 -18.68
C ARG A 396 2.65 -7.98 -18.92
N LEU A 397 2.22 -6.72 -18.75
CA LEU A 397 3.08 -5.54 -18.95
C LEU A 397 4.19 -5.47 -17.89
N ALA A 398 3.85 -5.67 -16.61
CA ALA A 398 4.82 -5.69 -15.52
C ALA A 398 5.79 -6.87 -15.65
N GLY A 399 5.31 -8.06 -16.03
CA GLY A 399 6.15 -9.22 -16.30
C GLY A 399 7.16 -8.96 -17.41
N LYS A 400 6.72 -8.37 -18.54
CA LYS A 400 7.60 -7.97 -19.63
C LYS A 400 8.66 -6.97 -19.17
N ALA A 401 8.26 -5.92 -18.43
CA ALA A 401 9.20 -4.91 -17.92
C ALA A 401 10.26 -5.52 -16.99
N ALA A 402 9.86 -6.46 -16.13
CA ALA A 402 10.77 -7.15 -15.23
C ALA A 402 11.72 -8.12 -15.96
N ASP A 403 11.23 -8.82 -17.00
CA ASP A 403 12.07 -9.68 -17.85
C ASP A 403 13.12 -8.86 -18.62
N GLU A 404 12.73 -7.69 -19.15
CA GLU A 404 13.65 -6.75 -19.79
C GLU A 404 14.72 -6.23 -18.83
N ALA A 405 14.35 -5.85 -17.60
CA ALA A 405 15.30 -5.40 -16.58
C ALA A 405 16.30 -6.50 -16.21
N LYS A 406 15.81 -7.74 -15.97
CA LYS A 406 16.65 -8.91 -15.72
C LYS A 406 17.61 -9.18 -16.87
N ALA A 407 17.11 -9.16 -18.10
CA ALA A 407 17.93 -9.42 -19.29
C ALA A 407 19.01 -8.36 -19.49
N ALA A 408 18.67 -7.08 -19.31
CA ALA A 408 19.63 -5.97 -19.40
C ALA A 408 20.73 -6.09 -18.35
N ALA A 409 20.37 -6.37 -17.09
CA ALA A 409 21.34 -6.58 -16.02
C ALA A 409 22.25 -7.79 -16.32
N LYS A 410 21.68 -8.89 -16.82
CA LYS A 410 22.46 -10.07 -17.20
C LYS A 410 23.46 -9.76 -18.31
N VAL A 411 23.02 -9.09 -19.38
CA VAL A 411 23.91 -8.70 -20.50
C VAL A 411 25.03 -7.79 -20.01
N PHE A 412 24.73 -6.86 -19.10
CA PHE A 412 25.74 -5.98 -18.51
C PHE A 412 26.82 -6.77 -17.79
N PHE A 413 26.47 -7.66 -16.85
CA PHE A 413 27.46 -8.41 -16.08
C PHE A 413 28.17 -9.52 -16.88
N ASP A 414 27.52 -10.07 -17.92
CA ASP A 414 28.18 -11.00 -18.85
C ASP A 414 29.28 -10.29 -19.68
N THR A 415 29.13 -8.99 -19.93
CA THR A 415 30.07 -8.19 -20.73
C THR A 415 31.12 -7.45 -19.89
N HIS A 416 30.89 -7.29 -18.58
CA HIS A 416 31.74 -6.58 -17.62
C HIS A 416 32.22 -7.52 -16.51
N THR A 417 32.99 -8.54 -16.90
CA THR A 417 33.44 -9.63 -15.99
C THR A 417 34.35 -9.17 -14.85
N GLU A 418 34.91 -7.96 -14.95
CA GLU A 418 35.68 -7.29 -13.91
C GLU A 418 34.82 -6.77 -12.74
N SER A 419 33.51 -6.58 -12.95
CA SER A 419 32.61 -6.11 -11.90
C SER A 419 32.26 -7.22 -10.93
N THR A 420 32.58 -7.07 -9.64
CA THR A 420 32.30 -8.10 -8.62
C THR A 420 30.82 -8.19 -8.24
N ASP A 421 30.04 -7.13 -8.48
CA ASP A 421 28.65 -7.01 -8.03
C ASP A 421 27.74 -8.09 -8.66
N GLY A 422 27.97 -8.46 -9.92
CA GLY A 422 27.19 -9.47 -10.63
C GLY A 422 27.45 -10.92 -10.19
N PHE A 423 28.51 -11.17 -9.41
CA PHE A 423 28.96 -12.53 -9.09
C PHE A 423 28.71 -12.96 -7.65
N THR A 424 28.09 -12.09 -6.84
CA THR A 424 27.68 -12.43 -5.48
C THR A 424 26.62 -13.54 -5.48
N ALA A 425 26.46 -14.23 -4.36
CA ALA A 425 25.46 -15.29 -4.23
C ALA A 425 24.02 -14.78 -4.45
N HIS A 426 23.71 -13.56 -4.02
CA HIS A 426 22.38 -12.97 -4.21
C HIS A 426 22.19 -12.48 -5.65
N ALA A 427 23.19 -11.84 -6.27
CA ALA A 427 23.13 -11.40 -7.66
C ALA A 427 22.85 -12.58 -8.60
N LYS A 428 23.54 -13.71 -8.38
CA LYS A 428 23.31 -14.95 -9.13
C LYS A 428 21.88 -15.47 -9.00
N ARG A 429 21.24 -15.39 -7.82
CA ARG A 429 19.83 -15.79 -7.62
C ARG A 429 18.83 -14.84 -8.29
N LEU A 430 19.19 -13.57 -8.47
CA LEU A 430 18.34 -12.61 -9.16
C LEU A 430 18.48 -12.75 -10.69
N LEU A 431 19.72 -12.93 -11.18
CA LEU A 431 20.04 -13.06 -12.61
C LEU A 431 19.72 -14.42 -13.21
N HIS A 432 19.71 -15.49 -12.43
CA HIS A 432 19.39 -16.86 -12.87
C HIS A 432 18.15 -17.33 -12.15
#